data_AF-A0A433QEQ6-F1
#
_entry.id   AF-A0A433QEQ6-F1
#
_cell.length_a   1.000
_cell.length_b   1.000
_cell.length_c   1.000
_cell.angle_alpha   90.00
_cell.angle_beta   90.00
_cell.angle_gamma   90.00
#
_symmetry.space_group_name_H-M   'P 1'
#
loop_
_entity.id
_entity.type
_entity.pdbx_description
1 polymer ?
#
loop_
_entity_poly.entity_id
_entity_poly.type
_entity_poly.pdbx_seq_one_letter_code
_entity_poly.pdbx_strand_id
1 'polypeptide(L)'
;MLCPSIGLYNMLALVLTVVVALSLFTYCLYLIPPSSTPLVPTTPPITNSRILLLTAHPDDECMFFGPTLLKLAEKEVRNEIWGLCLSTGNFDGIGHIRKYELIKSYQTLGVDPSHVTVLDHSELQDGMKNNWRPELVAEVVKDVVKNNSIDVVSF
;
A
#
# COMPACT_ATOMS: atom_id res chain seq x y z
N MET A 1 7.00 57.22 23.84
CA MET A 1 7.36 56.45 22.63
C MET A 1 7.86 55.08 23.08
N LEU A 2 7.05 54.03 22.97
CA LEU A 2 7.51 52.66 23.22
C LEU A 2 8.41 52.21 22.06
N CYS A 3 9.55 51.62 22.40
CA CYS A 3 10.59 51.25 21.43
C CYS A 3 10.10 50.08 20.55
N PRO A 4 10.12 50.20 19.20
CA PRO A 4 9.57 49.20 18.27
C PRO A 4 10.26 47.82 18.36
N SER A 5 11.44 47.74 18.97
CA SER A 5 12.16 46.49 19.21
C SER A 5 11.45 45.57 20.22
N ILE A 6 10.77 46.12 21.23
CA ILE A 6 10.10 45.34 22.29
C ILE A 6 8.93 44.53 21.71
N GLY A 7 8.22 45.08 20.72
CA GLY A 7 7.13 44.38 20.03
C GLY A 7 7.60 43.17 19.24
N LEU A 8 8.76 43.28 18.57
CA LEU A 8 9.33 42.18 17.78
C LEU A 8 9.83 41.05 18.68
N TYR A 9 10.51 41.35 19.79
CA TYR A 9 10.96 40.34 20.74
C TYR A 9 9.79 39.58 21.37
N ASN A 10 8.72 40.28 21.76
CA ASN A 10 7.53 39.65 22.31
C ASN A 10 6.82 38.76 21.27
N MET A 11 6.76 39.19 20.02
CA MET A 11 6.18 38.40 18.93
C MET A 11 7.01 37.13 18.66
N LEU A 12 8.34 37.25 18.59
CA LEU A 12 9.24 36.11 18.38
C LEU A 12 9.20 35.13 19.56
N ALA A 13 9.15 35.63 20.80
CA ALA A 13 9.01 34.81 21.99
C ALA A 13 7.67 34.05 22.01
N LEU A 14 6.58 34.70 21.61
CA LEU A 14 5.27 34.07 21.49
C LEU A 14 5.29 32.95 20.45
N VAL A 15 5.83 33.19 19.25
CA VAL A 15 5.94 32.18 18.19
C VAL A 15 6.77 30.99 18.66
N LEU A 16 7.93 31.23 19.28
CA LEU A 16 8.78 30.16 19.79
C LEU A 16 8.06 29.33 20.86
N THR A 17 7.33 30.00 21.77
CA THR A 17 6.56 29.32 22.82
C THR A 17 5.46 28.44 22.23
N VAL A 18 4.74 28.92 21.22
CA VAL A 18 3.71 28.14 20.52
C VAL A 18 4.32 26.94 19.81
N VAL A 19 5.44 27.11 19.10
CA VAL A 19 6.12 25.99 18.40
C VAL A 19 6.59 24.92 19.40
N VAL A 20 7.20 25.33 20.51
CA VAL A 20 7.64 24.39 21.56
C VAL A 20 6.43 23.70 22.19
N ALA A 21 5.35 24.42 22.48
CA ALA A 21 4.13 23.83 23.04
C ALA A 21 3.49 22.81 22.08
N LEU A 22 3.41 23.11 20.78
CA LEU A 22 2.89 22.18 19.77
C LEU A 22 3.79 20.95 19.60
N SER A 23 5.11 21.14 19.65
CA SER A 23 6.08 20.03 19.57
C SER A 23 6.01 19.11 20.79
N LEU A 24 5.86 19.69 21.98
CA LEU A 24 5.66 18.92 23.22
C LEU A 24 4.30 18.22 23.23
N PHE A 25 3.24 18.87 22.77
CA PHE A 25 1.91 18.28 22.69
C PHE A 25 1.90 17.08 21.73
N THR A 26 2.47 17.22 20.54
CA THR A 26 2.61 16.11 19.57
C THR A 26 3.48 14.97 20.11
N TYR A 27 4.59 15.28 20.78
CA TYR A 27 5.40 14.27 21.47
C TYR A 27 4.61 13.54 22.56
N CYS A 28 3.84 14.26 23.39
CA CYS A 28 2.96 13.67 24.39
C CYS A 28 1.89 12.77 23.77
N LEU A 29 1.30 13.17 22.63
CA LEU A 29 0.36 12.31 21.88
C LEU A 29 1.04 11.05 21.35
N TYR A 30 2.30 11.14 20.90
CA TYR A 30 3.09 9.97 20.47
C TYR A 30 3.40 9.00 21.62
N LEU A 31 3.50 9.51 22.85
CA LEU A 31 3.70 8.70 24.05
C LEU A 31 2.43 8.01 24.55
N ILE A 32 1.24 8.41 24.08
CA ILE A 32 0.01 7.69 24.41
C ILE A 32 0.02 6.40 23.58
N PRO A 33 0.21 5.22 24.19
CA PRO A 33 0.10 3.97 23.45
C PRO A 33 -1.31 3.92 22.84
N PRO A 34 -1.45 3.54 21.56
CA PRO A 34 -2.76 3.46 20.95
C PRO A 34 -3.67 2.61 21.83
N SER A 35 -4.81 3.17 22.23
CA SER A 35 -5.86 2.46 22.99
C SER A 35 -6.61 1.47 22.09
N SER A 36 -5.90 0.89 21.13
CA SER A 36 -6.39 -0.22 20.35
C SER A 36 -6.17 -1.44 21.23
N THR A 37 -7.18 -1.80 22.02
CA THR A 37 -7.42 -3.23 22.18
C THR A 37 -7.45 -3.77 20.75
N PRO A 38 -6.60 -4.74 20.37
CA PRO A 38 -6.76 -5.36 19.08
C PRO A 38 -8.20 -5.89 19.10
N LEU A 39 -9.06 -5.30 18.26
CA LEU A 39 -10.30 -5.96 17.89
C LEU A 39 -9.82 -7.24 17.22
N VAL A 40 -9.61 -8.29 18.00
CA VAL A 40 -9.26 -9.61 17.49
C VAL A 40 -10.47 -9.98 16.66
N PRO A 41 -10.37 -9.92 15.32
CA PRO A 41 -11.49 -10.33 14.50
C PRO A 41 -11.73 -11.79 14.85
N THR A 42 -12.96 -12.13 15.21
CA THR A 42 -13.37 -13.49 15.59
C THR A 42 -13.28 -14.49 14.44
N THR A 43 -12.92 -14.03 13.24
CA THR A 43 -12.57 -14.86 12.10
C THR A 43 -11.19 -15.50 12.31
N PRO A 44 -11.06 -16.83 12.19
CA PRO A 44 -9.74 -17.45 12.19
C PRO A 44 -8.88 -16.82 11.09
N PRO A 45 -7.60 -16.54 11.35
CA PRO A 45 -6.71 -15.98 10.34
C PRO A 45 -6.63 -16.94 9.14
N ILE A 46 -6.60 -16.40 7.94
CA ILE A 46 -6.23 -17.17 6.74
C ILE A 46 -4.80 -17.67 6.98
N THR A 47 -4.60 -18.98 6.96
CA THR A 47 -3.30 -19.60 7.20
C THR A 47 -3.03 -20.70 6.18
N ASN A 48 -1.75 -21.01 5.95
CA ASN A 48 -1.28 -22.08 5.05
C ASN A 48 -1.94 -22.04 3.66
N SER A 49 -2.22 -20.83 3.15
CA SER A 49 -2.95 -20.62 1.90
C SER A 49 -2.09 -19.90 0.86
N ARG A 50 -2.31 -20.20 -0.42
CA ARG A 50 -1.78 -19.44 -1.56
C ARG A 50 -2.78 -18.35 -1.93
N ILE A 51 -2.40 -17.09 -1.76
CA ILE A 51 -3.29 -15.94 -1.87
C ILE A 51 -2.85 -15.09 -3.05
N LEU A 52 -3.75 -14.84 -4.01
CA LEU A 52 -3.53 -13.90 -5.09
C LEU A 52 -4.15 -12.54 -4.74
N LEU A 53 -3.32 -11.51 -4.65
CA LEU A 53 -3.78 -10.12 -4.68
C LEU A 53 -3.77 -9.62 -6.13
N LEU A 54 -4.95 -9.30 -6.63
CA LEU A 54 -5.17 -8.76 -7.97
C LEU A 54 -5.35 -7.24 -7.89
N THR A 55 -4.53 -6.48 -8.62
CA THR A 55 -4.63 -5.02 -8.70
C THR A 55 -4.68 -4.54 -10.15
N ALA A 56 -5.18 -3.33 -10.36
CA ALA A 56 -5.26 -2.74 -11.70
C ALA A 56 -3.94 -2.03 -12.08
N HIS A 57 -3.36 -1.28 -11.14
CA HIS A 57 -2.19 -0.44 -11.37
C HIS A 57 -1.08 -0.63 -10.33
N PRO A 58 0.17 -0.28 -10.69
CA PRO A 58 1.29 -0.19 -9.74
C PRO A 58 1.13 0.93 -8.72
N ASP A 59 0.79 0.63 -7.46
CA ASP A 59 0.54 1.51 -6.30
C ASP A 59 -0.67 1.04 -5.49
N ASP A 60 -1.67 0.47 -6.16
CA ASP A 60 -2.89 -0.07 -5.55
C ASP A 60 -2.59 -1.03 -4.39
N GLU A 61 -1.53 -1.84 -4.49
CA GLU A 61 -1.17 -2.85 -3.50
C GLU A 61 -0.76 -2.23 -2.16
N CYS A 62 -0.02 -1.12 -2.17
CA CYS A 62 0.43 -0.47 -0.95
C CYS A 62 -0.59 0.57 -0.48
N MET A 63 -1.29 1.23 -1.40
CA MET A 63 -2.30 2.24 -1.08
C MET A 63 -3.54 1.63 -0.41
N PHE A 64 -4.04 0.50 -0.92
CA PHE A 64 -5.28 -0.10 -0.43
C PHE A 64 -5.05 -1.37 0.40
N PHE A 65 -3.99 -2.13 0.11
CA PHE A 65 -3.76 -3.45 0.72
C PHE A 65 -2.52 -3.53 1.61
N GLY A 66 -1.79 -2.44 1.84
CA GLY A 66 -0.57 -2.46 2.66
C GLY A 66 -0.76 -3.13 4.03
N PRO A 67 -1.73 -2.70 4.86
CA PRO A 67 -2.02 -3.36 6.14
C PRO A 67 -2.42 -4.83 6.01
N THR A 68 -3.19 -5.17 4.96
CA THR A 68 -3.63 -6.55 4.68
C THR A 68 -2.46 -7.44 4.31
N LEU A 69 -1.58 -6.99 3.42
CA LEU A 69 -0.38 -7.70 3.00
C LEU A 69 0.55 -7.94 4.18
N LEU A 70 0.80 -6.92 5.02
CA LEU A 70 1.63 -7.07 6.22
C LEU A 70 1.09 -8.16 7.15
N LYS A 71 -0.24 -8.23 7.33
CA LYS A 71 -0.85 -9.25 8.18
C LYS A 71 -0.81 -10.64 7.56
N LEU A 72 -1.07 -10.75 6.27
CA LEU A 72 -1.07 -12.03 5.57
C LEU A 72 0.34 -12.59 5.34
N ALA A 73 1.35 -11.73 5.28
CA ALA A 73 2.76 -12.09 5.10
C ALA A 73 3.47 -12.49 6.40
N GLU A 74 2.79 -12.43 7.56
CA GLU A 74 3.35 -12.90 8.83
C GLU A 74 3.80 -14.36 8.71
N LYS A 75 4.99 -14.68 9.24
CA LYS A 75 5.58 -16.02 9.11
C LYS A 75 4.75 -17.08 9.84
N GLU A 76 4.07 -16.67 10.91
CA GLU A 76 3.25 -17.50 11.78
C GLU A 76 2.02 -18.06 11.04
N VAL A 77 1.46 -17.30 10.09
CA VAL A 77 0.30 -17.73 9.30
C VAL A 77 0.68 -18.59 8.10
N ARG A 78 1.97 -18.62 7.70
CA ARG A 78 2.51 -19.49 6.64
C ARG A 78 1.78 -19.38 5.30
N ASN A 79 1.29 -18.19 4.96
CA ASN A 79 0.69 -17.94 3.66
C ASN A 79 1.78 -17.69 2.60
N GLU A 80 1.42 -17.97 1.36
CA GLU A 80 2.22 -17.67 0.18
C GLU A 80 1.47 -16.64 -0.66
N ILE A 81 1.94 -15.40 -0.67
CA ILE A 81 1.27 -14.31 -1.37
C ILE A 81 1.81 -14.21 -2.79
N TRP A 82 0.90 -14.02 -3.72
CA TRP A 82 1.10 -13.80 -5.15
C TRP A 82 0.50 -12.46 -5.53
N GLY A 83 1.22 -11.67 -6.32
CA GLY A 83 0.74 -10.38 -6.84
C GLY A 83 0.48 -10.49 -8.34
N LEU A 84 -0.70 -10.04 -8.79
CA LEU A 84 -0.98 -9.85 -10.21
C LEU A 84 -1.47 -8.43 -10.43
N CYS A 85 -0.68 -7.63 -11.12
CA CYS A 85 -1.07 -6.31 -11.56
C CYS A 85 -1.41 -6.34 -13.05
N LEU A 86 -2.63 -5.92 -13.41
CA LEU A 86 -3.19 -6.08 -14.75
C LEU A 86 -2.61 -5.12 -15.80
N SER A 87 -1.92 -4.06 -15.37
CA SER A 87 -1.25 -3.12 -16.25
C SER A 87 0.09 -2.65 -15.66
N THR A 88 0.96 -2.12 -16.49
CA THR A 88 2.19 -1.45 -16.02
C THR A 88 1.95 -0.01 -15.57
N GLY A 89 0.71 0.49 -15.57
CA GLY A 89 0.40 1.90 -15.27
C GLY A 89 1.09 2.90 -16.21
N ASN A 90 1.20 2.56 -17.51
CA ASN A 90 2.02 3.29 -18.48
C ASN A 90 1.34 4.54 -19.08
N PHE A 91 0.28 5.06 -18.48
CA PHE A 91 -0.45 6.22 -19.01
C PHE A 91 0.48 7.43 -19.26
N ASP A 92 1.43 7.66 -18.34
CA ASP A 92 2.43 8.74 -18.44
C ASP A 92 3.73 8.33 -19.16
N GLY A 93 3.78 7.14 -19.78
CA GLY A 93 4.96 6.63 -20.48
C GLY A 93 6.10 6.11 -19.58
N ILE A 94 5.87 6.00 -18.27
CA ILE A 94 6.86 5.57 -17.27
C ILE A 94 6.60 4.18 -16.69
N GLY A 95 5.80 3.35 -17.36
CA GLY A 95 5.36 2.05 -16.84
C GLY A 95 6.50 1.08 -16.51
N HIS A 96 7.65 1.20 -17.18
CA HIS A 96 8.85 0.42 -16.86
C HIS A 96 9.42 0.74 -15.46
N ILE A 97 9.35 2.02 -15.05
CA ILE A 97 9.75 2.47 -13.71
C ILE A 97 8.73 1.98 -12.69
N ARG A 98 7.44 2.21 -12.95
CA ARG A 98 6.35 1.81 -12.06
C ARG A 98 6.29 0.30 -11.83
N LYS A 99 6.57 -0.51 -12.86
CA LYS A 99 6.74 -1.96 -12.72
C LYS A 99 7.87 -2.31 -11.74
N TYR A 100 9.02 -1.65 -11.85
CA TYR A 100 10.13 -1.87 -10.92
C TYR A 100 9.77 -1.45 -9.49
N GLU A 101 9.10 -0.31 -9.32
CA GLU A 101 8.61 0.19 -8.04
C GLU A 101 7.63 -0.78 -7.38
N LEU A 102 6.67 -1.33 -8.14
CA LEU A 102 5.71 -2.32 -7.66
C LEU A 102 6.39 -3.58 -7.10
N ILE A 103 7.35 -4.13 -7.83
CA ILE A 103 8.12 -5.29 -7.37
C ILE A 103 8.85 -4.97 -6.05
N LYS A 104 9.41 -3.77 -5.93
CA LYS A 104 10.08 -3.30 -4.70
C LYS A 104 9.10 -3.04 -3.55
N SER A 105 7.90 -2.56 -3.86
CA SER A 105 6.83 -2.37 -2.90
C SER A 105 6.41 -3.71 -2.27
N TYR A 106 6.08 -4.72 -3.10
CA TYR A 106 5.79 -6.07 -2.62
C TYR A 106 6.94 -6.68 -1.79
N GLN A 107 8.19 -6.51 -2.26
CA GLN A 107 9.36 -6.97 -1.51
C GLN A 107 9.43 -6.34 -0.11
N THR A 108 9.14 -5.04 -0.01
CA THR A 108 9.11 -4.30 1.26
C THR A 108 7.98 -4.77 2.17
N LEU A 109 6.85 -5.18 1.59
CA LEU A 109 5.69 -5.73 2.29
C LEU A 109 5.83 -7.21 2.64
N GLY A 110 7.01 -7.82 2.44
CA GLY A 110 7.31 -9.19 2.84
C GLY A 110 6.90 -10.26 1.83
N VAL A 111 6.58 -9.89 0.59
CA VAL A 111 6.21 -10.81 -0.48
C VAL A 111 7.43 -11.12 -1.37
N ASP A 112 7.58 -12.38 -1.78
CA ASP A 112 8.66 -12.78 -2.67
C ASP A 112 8.49 -12.11 -4.06
N PRO A 113 9.48 -11.35 -4.55
CA PRO A 113 9.42 -10.72 -5.88
C PRO A 113 9.12 -11.67 -7.03
N SER A 114 9.51 -12.95 -6.92
CA SER A 114 9.27 -13.97 -7.95
C SER A 114 7.79 -14.38 -8.05
N HIS A 115 6.98 -14.05 -7.05
CA HIS A 115 5.53 -14.30 -7.04
C HIS A 115 4.72 -13.10 -7.56
N VAL A 116 5.37 -12.05 -8.03
CA VAL A 116 4.70 -10.84 -8.51
C VAL A 116 4.80 -10.73 -10.02
N THR A 117 3.65 -10.72 -10.67
CA THR A 117 3.51 -10.55 -12.12
C THR A 117 2.87 -9.21 -12.44
N VAL A 118 3.49 -8.46 -13.35
CA VAL A 118 2.96 -7.21 -13.88
C VAL A 118 2.77 -7.37 -15.37
N LEU A 119 1.50 -7.33 -15.80
CA LEU A 119 1.13 -7.53 -17.19
C LEU A 119 1.41 -6.27 -18.01
N ASP A 120 1.89 -6.50 -19.22
CA ASP A 120 1.99 -5.49 -20.27
C ASP A 120 1.25 -6.04 -21.50
N HIS A 121 -0.09 -6.04 -21.41
CA HIS A 121 -0.97 -6.55 -22.46
C HIS A 121 -1.58 -5.39 -23.24
N SER A 122 -1.56 -5.45 -24.58
CA SER A 122 -2.02 -4.34 -25.43
C SER A 122 -3.50 -3.98 -25.23
N GLU A 123 -4.33 -4.93 -24.81
CA GLU A 123 -5.76 -4.73 -24.50
C GLU A 123 -6.04 -4.34 -23.04
N LEU A 124 -5.03 -4.34 -22.15
CA LEU A 124 -5.19 -4.02 -20.71
C LEU A 124 -4.39 -2.75 -20.33
N GLN A 125 -4.29 -1.80 -21.25
CA GLN A 125 -3.56 -0.55 -21.00
C GLN A 125 -4.37 0.37 -20.07
N ASP A 126 -3.64 1.05 -19.17
CA ASP A 126 -4.17 2.08 -18.25
C ASP A 126 -4.74 3.29 -19.03
N GLY A 127 -5.73 3.96 -18.45
CA GLY A 127 -6.29 5.21 -18.92
C GLY A 127 -7.78 5.33 -18.61
N MET A 128 -8.21 6.52 -18.17
CA MET A 128 -9.60 6.79 -17.76
C MET A 128 -10.68 6.51 -18.83
N LYS A 129 -10.29 6.38 -20.10
CA LYS A 129 -11.20 6.12 -21.23
C LYS A 129 -11.13 4.68 -21.74
N ASN A 130 -10.19 3.89 -21.21
CA ASN A 130 -10.01 2.51 -21.63
C ASN A 130 -11.00 1.63 -20.85
N ASN A 131 -11.63 0.68 -21.54
CA ASN A 131 -12.46 -0.33 -20.92
C ASN A 131 -11.83 -1.69 -21.18
N TRP A 132 -11.50 -2.40 -20.11
CA TRP A 132 -10.97 -3.75 -20.23
C TRP A 132 -12.11 -4.74 -20.44
N ARG A 133 -11.90 -5.68 -21.36
CA ARG A 133 -12.84 -6.77 -21.63
C ARG A 133 -12.87 -7.70 -20.40
N PRO A 134 -14.00 -7.85 -19.71
CA PRO A 134 -14.07 -8.70 -18.52
C PRO A 134 -13.67 -10.14 -18.79
N GLU A 135 -13.95 -10.66 -19.99
CA GLU A 135 -13.59 -12.02 -20.40
C GLU A 135 -12.07 -12.22 -20.46
N LEU A 136 -11.35 -11.22 -20.96
CA LEU A 136 -9.89 -11.26 -21.03
C LEU A 136 -9.27 -11.21 -19.63
N VAL A 137 -9.78 -10.34 -18.75
CA VAL A 137 -9.34 -10.28 -17.35
C VAL A 137 -9.59 -11.62 -16.66
N ALA A 138 -10.77 -12.21 -16.86
CA ALA A 138 -11.11 -13.51 -16.29
C ALA A 138 -10.21 -14.64 -16.81
N GLU A 139 -9.87 -14.64 -18.10
CA GLU A 139 -8.94 -15.60 -18.71
C GLU A 139 -7.56 -15.52 -18.06
N VAL A 140 -6.98 -14.31 -17.98
CA VAL A 140 -5.65 -14.11 -17.40
C VAL A 140 -5.63 -14.49 -15.93
N VAL A 141 -6.62 -14.06 -15.14
CA VAL A 141 -6.72 -14.40 -13.72
C VAL A 141 -6.86 -15.91 -13.54
N LYS A 142 -7.69 -16.56 -14.36
CA LYS A 142 -7.88 -18.01 -14.32
C LYS A 142 -6.59 -18.78 -14.58
N ASP A 143 -5.80 -18.32 -15.55
CA ASP A 143 -4.50 -18.93 -15.85
C ASP A 143 -3.52 -18.80 -14.68
N VAL A 144 -3.45 -17.61 -14.06
CA VAL A 144 -2.59 -17.39 -12.87
C VAL A 144 -3.06 -18.22 -11.69
N VAL A 145 -4.37 -18.30 -11.43
CA VAL A 145 -4.94 -19.13 -10.36
C VAL A 145 -4.57 -20.61 -10.56
N LYS A 146 -4.75 -21.12 -11.78
CA LYS A 146 -4.48 -22.53 -12.10
C LYS A 146 -3.00 -22.86 -12.05
N ASN A 147 -2.14 -22.02 -12.64
CA ASN A 147 -0.71 -22.30 -12.77
C ASN A 147 0.03 -22.21 -11.43
N ASN A 148 -0.49 -21.41 -10.49
CA ASN A 148 0.14 -21.20 -9.18
C ASN A 148 -0.60 -21.88 -8.02
N SER A 149 -1.65 -22.67 -8.31
CA SER A 149 -2.50 -23.34 -7.31
C SER A 149 -3.03 -22.38 -6.24
N ILE A 150 -3.61 -21.26 -6.67
CA ILE A 150 -4.14 -20.23 -5.76
C ILE A 150 -5.42 -20.73 -5.06
N ASP A 151 -5.49 -20.57 -3.74
CA ASP A 151 -6.64 -20.94 -2.91
C ASP A 151 -7.63 -19.77 -2.75
N VAL A 152 -7.11 -18.55 -2.64
CA VAL A 152 -7.88 -17.34 -2.34
C VAL A 152 -7.49 -16.23 -3.31
N VAL A 153 -8.49 -15.54 -3.88
CA VAL A 153 -8.29 -14.33 -4.69
C VAL A 153 -8.88 -13.14 -3.93
N SER A 154 -8.08 -12.08 -3.77
CA SER A 154 -8.46 -10.78 -3.22
C SER A 154 -8.25 -9.70 -4.30
N PHE A 155 -9.21 -8.78 -4.44
CA PHE A 155 -9.18 -7.68 -5.40
C PHE A 155 -9.96 -6.47 -4.86
#